data_AF-A0A8T2JEX8-F1
#
_entry.id   AF-A0A8T2JEX8-F1
#
_cell.length_a   1.000
_cell.length_b   1.000
_cell.length_c   1.000
_cell.angle_alpha   90.00
_cell.angle_beta   90.00
_cell.angle_gamma   90.00
#
_symmetry.space_group_name_H-M   'P 1'
#
loop_
_entity.id
_entity.type
_entity.pdbx_description
1 polymer ?
#
loop_
_entity_poly.entity_id
_entity_poly.type
_entity_poly.pdbx_seq_one_letter_code
_entity_poly.pdbx_strand_id
1 'polypeptide(L)'
;MPTKELCVLAAIEVLYLWKALPNCSLSNLQHMSQACHGVLDPSVQGLRSLLLGAIHNCLGNAEDAAQFFQRAVKDETGRQQNQYVQPYACYELGCLLLNNAEVRK
;
A
#
# COMPACT_ATOMS: atom_id res chain seq x y z
N MET A 1 21.56 -7.47 4.60
CA MET A 1 21.30 -7.47 6.06
C MET A 1 19.99 -6.74 6.29
N PRO A 2 19.03 -7.28 7.07
CA PRO A 2 17.75 -6.61 7.30
C PRO A 2 17.97 -5.29 8.06
N THR A 3 17.41 -4.19 7.56
CA THR A 3 17.41 -2.90 8.25
C THR A 3 16.11 -2.71 9.04
N LYS A 4 16.11 -1.77 10.00
CA LYS A 4 14.91 -1.46 10.79
C LYS A 4 13.74 -1.05 9.89
N GLU A 5 14.01 -0.25 8.86
CA GLU A 5 13.03 0.27 7.91
C GLU A 5 12.38 -0.87 7.12
N LEU A 6 13.19 -1.82 6.63
CA LEU A 6 12.70 -2.99 5.90
C LEU A 6 11.91 -3.93 6.82
N CYS A 7 12.32 -4.10 8.08
CA CYS A 7 11.55 -4.88 9.05
C CYS A 7 10.18 -4.24 9.35
N VAL A 8 10.12 -2.92 9.48
CA VAL A 8 8.84 -2.22 9.68
C VAL A 8 7.95 -2.37 8.44
N LEU A 9 8.50 -2.22 7.24
CA LEU A 9 7.75 -2.43 6.00
C LEU A 9 7.17 -3.84 5.91
N ALA A 10 7.96 -4.87 6.25
CA ALA A 10 7.53 -6.26 6.27
C ALA A 10 6.42 -6.52 7.32
N ALA A 11 6.46 -5.87 8.48
CA ALA A 11 5.39 -5.98 9.47
C ALA A 11 4.06 -5.40 8.94
N ILE A 12 4.13 -4.25 8.25
CA ILE A 12 2.96 -3.63 7.60
C ILE A 12 2.44 -4.50 6.45
N GLU A 13 3.34 -5.11 5.69
CA GLU A 13 3.00 -6.07 4.63
C GLU A 13 2.19 -7.25 5.16
N VAL A 14 2.60 -7.86 6.28
CA VAL A 14 1.84 -8.95 6.91
C VAL A 14 0.44 -8.49 7.30
N LEU A 15 0.30 -7.30 7.88
CA LEU A 15 -1.01 -6.74 8.23
C LEU A 15 -1.89 -6.51 7.00
N TYR A 16 -1.30 -6.06 5.88
CA TYR A 16 -1.99 -5.90 4.62
C TYR A 16 -2.48 -7.24 4.06
N LEU A 17 -1.58 -8.23 3.98
CA LEU A 17 -1.88 -9.56 3.43
C LEU A 17 -2.96 -10.29 4.26
N TRP A 18 -2.99 -10.07 5.56
CA TRP A 18 -4.02 -10.61 6.46
C TRP A 18 -5.31 -9.77 6.52
N LYS A 19 -5.40 -8.71 5.71
CA LYS A 19 -6.54 -7.76 5.71
C LYS A 19 -6.82 -7.16 7.11
N ALA A 20 -5.77 -6.99 7.90
CA ALA A 20 -5.86 -6.50 9.28
C ALA A 20 -5.63 -4.98 9.40
N LEU A 21 -5.18 -4.30 8.33
CA LEU A 21 -4.99 -2.84 8.34
C LEU A 21 -6.25 -2.06 8.77
N PRO A 22 -7.48 -2.38 8.31
CA PRO A 22 -8.69 -1.67 8.75
C PRO A 22 -8.98 -1.77 10.25
N ASN A 23 -8.39 -2.76 10.94
CA ASN A 23 -8.55 -2.95 12.39
C ASN A 23 -7.57 -2.09 13.20
N CYS A 24 -6.61 -1.44 12.55
CA CYS A 24 -5.66 -0.55 13.21
C CYS A 24 -6.30 0.80 13.53
N SER A 25 -5.87 1.42 14.62
CA SER A 25 -6.30 2.78 14.96
C SER A 25 -5.79 3.81 13.94
N LEU A 26 -6.49 4.95 13.82
CA LEU A 26 -6.09 6.06 12.96
C LEU A 26 -4.64 6.51 13.21
N SER A 27 -4.25 6.62 14.48
CA SER A 27 -2.88 7.01 14.87
C SER A 27 -1.84 5.98 14.40
N ASN A 28 -2.15 4.69 14.53
CA ASN A 28 -1.24 3.64 14.04
C ASN A 28 -1.13 3.65 12.53
N LEU A 29 -2.22 3.85 11.79
CA LEU A 29 -2.21 3.99 10.34
C LEU A 29 -1.37 5.19 9.88
N GLN A 30 -1.47 6.33 10.57
CA GLN A 30 -0.64 7.51 10.30
C GLN A 30 0.85 7.23 10.55
N HIS A 31 1.20 6.58 11.66
CA HIS A 31 2.58 6.17 11.94
C HIS A 31 3.11 5.18 10.89
N MET A 32 2.30 4.21 10.47
CA MET A 32 2.65 3.28 9.40
C MET A 32 2.89 4.00 8.06
N SER A 33 2.05 4.98 7.72
CA SER A 33 2.25 5.81 6.51
C SER A 33 3.58 6.56 6.57
N GLN A 34 3.90 7.20 7.71
CA GLN A 34 5.18 7.89 7.90
C GLN A 34 6.36 6.92 7.79
N ALA A 35 6.26 5.73 8.39
CA ALA A 35 7.29 4.71 8.32
C ALA A 35 7.54 4.25 6.87
N CYS A 36 6.47 4.00 6.09
CA CYS A 36 6.57 3.65 4.68
C CYS A 36 7.31 4.73 3.87
N HIS A 37 7.03 6.01 4.10
CA HIS A 37 7.74 7.11 3.44
C HIS A 37 9.23 7.16 3.77
N GLY A 38 9.62 6.72 4.97
CA GLY A 38 11.02 6.64 5.40
C GLY A 38 11.84 5.53 4.75
N VAL A 39 11.21 4.56 4.09
CA VAL A 39 11.93 3.47 3.38
C VAL A 39 12.43 4.00 2.05
N LEU A 40 13.75 4.17 1.89
CA LEU A 40 14.36 4.73 0.67
C LEU A 40 14.88 3.68 -0.32
N ASP A 41 14.82 2.39 0.03
CA ASP A 41 15.31 1.32 -0.82
C ASP A 41 14.46 1.19 -2.11
N PRO A 42 15.06 1.35 -3.31
CA PRO A 42 14.33 1.30 -4.57
C PRO A 42 13.77 -0.09 -4.89
N SER A 43 14.36 -1.18 -4.37
CA SER A 43 13.92 -2.55 -4.65
C SER A 43 12.53 -2.87 -4.10
N VAL A 44 12.09 -2.11 -3.10
CA VAL A 44 10.77 -2.25 -2.46
C VAL A 44 9.83 -1.11 -2.82
N GLN A 45 10.14 -0.33 -3.87
CA GLN A 45 9.33 0.82 -4.28
C GLN A 45 7.87 0.44 -4.59
N GLY A 46 7.65 -0.65 -5.32
CA GLY A 46 6.31 -1.15 -5.61
C GLY A 46 5.56 -1.56 -4.36
N LEU A 47 6.19 -2.34 -3.48
CA LEU A 47 5.61 -2.77 -2.21
C LEU A 47 5.24 -1.57 -1.33
N ARG A 48 6.17 -0.61 -1.17
CA ARG A 48 5.93 0.63 -0.45
C ARG A 48 4.72 1.39 -1.01
N SER A 49 4.60 1.48 -2.34
CA SER A 49 3.48 2.14 -3.00
C SER A 49 2.16 1.40 -2.76
N LEU A 50 2.16 0.06 -2.80
CA LEU A 50 0.98 -0.75 -2.49
C LEU A 50 0.49 -0.51 -1.06
N LEU A 51 1.40 -0.57 -0.09
CA LEU A 51 1.06 -0.41 1.33
C LEU A 51 0.58 1.02 1.63
N LEU A 52 1.22 2.05 1.04
CA LEU A 52 0.73 3.43 1.16
C LEU A 52 -0.66 3.59 0.58
N GLY A 53 -0.96 2.97 -0.56
CA GLY A 53 -2.30 2.95 -1.13
C GLY A 53 -3.34 2.35 -0.18
N ALA A 54 -3.03 1.18 0.38
CA ALA A 54 -3.91 0.50 1.32
C ALA A 54 -4.13 1.29 2.63
N ILE A 55 -3.07 1.90 3.17
CA ILE A 55 -3.16 2.74 4.37
C ILE A 55 -4.00 3.99 4.09
N HIS A 56 -3.74 4.71 3.00
CA HIS A 56 -4.53 5.90 2.65
C HIS A 56 -6.01 5.56 2.40
N ASN A 57 -6.30 4.38 1.83
CA ASN A 57 -7.67 3.89 1.70
C ASN A 57 -8.33 3.70 3.08
N CYS A 58 -7.62 3.07 4.04
CA CYS A 58 -8.11 2.91 5.42
C CYS A 58 -8.30 4.26 6.14
N LEU A 59 -7.52 5.28 5.78
CA LEU A 59 -7.64 6.65 6.30
C LEU A 59 -8.78 7.46 5.65
N GLY A 60 -9.45 6.91 4.62
CA GLY A 60 -10.48 7.62 3.86
C GLY A 60 -9.94 8.57 2.78
N ASN A 61 -8.62 8.55 2.53
CA ASN A 61 -7.95 9.39 1.53
C ASN A 61 -7.94 8.70 0.16
N ALA A 62 -9.11 8.59 -0.47
CA ALA A 62 -9.30 7.82 -1.70
C ALA A 62 -8.42 8.31 -2.88
N GLU A 63 -8.25 9.63 -3.04
CA GLU A 63 -7.44 10.18 -4.13
C GLU A 63 -5.96 9.79 -4.00
N ASP A 64 -5.38 9.92 -2.80
CA ASP A 64 -4.01 9.50 -2.54
C ASP A 64 -3.85 7.99 -2.71
N ALA A 65 -4.83 7.22 -2.21
CA ALA A 65 -4.84 5.77 -2.34
C ALA A 65 -4.76 5.35 -3.81
N ALA A 66 -5.58 5.96 -4.67
CA ALA A 66 -5.59 5.71 -6.11
C ALA A 66 -4.22 6.03 -6.76
N GLN A 67 -3.62 7.16 -6.41
CA GLN A 67 -2.30 7.54 -6.94
C GLN A 67 -1.21 6.54 -6.54
N PHE A 68 -1.20 6.08 -5.29
CA PHE A 68 -0.24 5.10 -4.81
C PHE A 68 -0.43 3.74 -5.45
N PHE A 69 -1.67 3.25 -5.60
CA PHE A 69 -1.92 2.01 -6.32
C PHE A 69 -1.50 2.09 -7.80
N GLN A 70 -1.77 3.22 -8.48
CA GLN A 70 -1.31 3.43 -9.86
C GLN A 70 0.21 3.38 -9.98
N ARG A 71 0.94 3.93 -8.99
CA ARG A 71 2.41 3.83 -8.95
C ARG A 71 2.87 2.38 -8.76
N ALA A 72 2.22 1.63 -7.87
CA ALA A 72 2.53 0.22 -7.63
C ALA A 72 2.26 -0.67 -8.87
N VAL A 73 1.18 -0.41 -9.61
CA VAL A 73 0.87 -1.11 -10.88
C VAL A 73 1.94 -0.89 -11.94
N LYS A 74 2.50 0.33 -12.00
CA LYS A 74 3.52 0.71 -12.99
C LYS A 74 4.94 0.31 -12.58
N ASP A 75 5.14 -0.24 -11.39
CA ASP A 75 6.48 -0.62 -10.95
C ASP A 75 6.96 -1.89 -11.66
N GLU A 76 7.80 -1.73 -12.67
CA GLU A 76 8.37 -2.83 -13.45
C GLU A 76 9.53 -3.53 -12.73
N THR A 77 10.08 -2.92 -11.67
CA THR A 77 11.27 -3.42 -10.96
C THR A 77 10.95 -4.56 -9.99
N GLY A 78 9.72 -4.64 -9.47
CA GLY A 78 9.28 -5.67 -8.52
C GLY A 78 9.09 -7.09 -9.09
N ARG A 79 9.25 -7.32 -10.39
CA ARG A 79 8.93 -8.61 -11.07
C ARG A 79 9.70 -9.84 -10.56
N GLN A 80 10.80 -9.66 -9.84
CA GLN A 80 11.59 -10.80 -9.33
C GLN A 80 11.40 -11.10 -7.84
N GLN A 81 11.04 -10.12 -7.00
CA GLN A 81 10.95 -10.31 -5.54
C GLN A 81 9.52 -10.20 -5.01
N ASN A 82 8.66 -9.38 -5.63
CA ASN A 82 7.34 -9.04 -5.13
C ASN A 82 6.27 -9.20 -6.22
N GLN A 83 6.21 -10.39 -6.84
CA GLN A 83 5.34 -10.67 -8.00
C GLN A 83 3.84 -10.41 -7.75
N TYR A 84 3.41 -10.49 -6.50
CA TYR A 84 2.03 -10.25 -6.10
C TYR A 84 1.66 -8.75 -6.06
N VAL A 85 2.64 -7.83 -6.00
CA VAL A 85 2.38 -6.40 -5.79
C VAL A 85 1.53 -5.81 -6.90
N GLN A 86 1.88 -6.03 -8.16
CA GLN A 86 1.13 -5.48 -9.30
C GLN A 86 -0.31 -6.03 -9.37
N PRO A 87 -0.55 -7.36 -9.30
CA PRO A 87 -1.91 -7.90 -9.25
C PRO A 87 -2.75 -7.35 -8.10
N TYR A 88 -2.19 -7.25 -6.89
CA TYR A 88 -2.89 -6.75 -5.72
C TYR A 88 -3.20 -5.26 -5.85
N ALA A 89 -2.25 -4.45 -6.31
CA ALA A 89 -2.47 -3.02 -6.55
C ALA A 89 -3.57 -2.77 -7.59
N CYS A 90 -3.59 -3.58 -8.67
CA CYS A 90 -4.63 -3.50 -9.69
C CYS A 90 -6.01 -3.84 -9.12
N TYR A 91 -6.10 -4.91 -8.31
CA TYR A 91 -7.32 -5.31 -7.63
C TYR A 91 -7.83 -4.21 -6.69
N GLU A 92 -6.99 -3.71 -5.78
CA GLU A 92 -7.37 -2.67 -4.81
C GLU A 92 -7.79 -1.36 -5.51
N LEU A 93 -7.08 -0.95 -6.56
CA LEU A 93 -7.47 0.20 -7.38
C LEU A 93 -8.83 -0.01 -8.05
N GLY A 94 -9.09 -1.21 -8.57
CA GLY A 94 -10.39 -1.57 -9.15
C GLY A 94 -11.52 -1.46 -8.13
N CYS A 95 -11.34 -2.03 -6.93
CA CYS A 95 -12.30 -1.92 -5.84
C CYS A 95 -12.55 -0.45 -5.45
N LEU A 96 -11.50 0.34 -5.31
CA LEU A 96 -11.59 1.75 -4.97
C LEU A 96 -12.39 2.56 -6.00
N LEU A 97 -12.10 2.36 -7.29
CA LEU A 97 -12.79 3.07 -8.38
C LEU A 97 -14.26 2.67 -8.49
N LEU A 98 -14.59 1.40 -8.28
CA LEU A 98 -15.97 0.91 -8.28
C LEU A 98 -16.75 1.53 -7.12
N ASN A 99 -16.22 1.50 -5.90
CA ASN A 99 -16.87 2.09 -4.73
C ASN A 99 -17.13 3.60 -4.92
N ASN A 100 -16.16 4.34 -5.49
CA ASN A 100 -16.33 5.76 -5.78
C ASN A 100 -17.36 6.02 -6.88
N ALA A 101 -17.49 5.13 -7.86
CA ALA A 101 -18.49 5.24 -8.92
C ALA A 101 -19.92 4.96 -8.40
N GLU A 102 -20.06 4.04 -7.44
CA GLU A 102 -21.34 3.73 -6.79
C GLU A 102 -21.84 4.85 -5.88
N VAL A 103 -20.94 5.54 -5.16
CA VAL A 103 -21.29 6.70 -4.31
C VAL A 103 -21.76 7.92 -5.13
N ARG A 104 -21.47 7.97 -6.44
CA ARG A 104 -21.86 9.07 -7.34
C ARG A 104 -23.17 8.83 -8.10
N LYS A 105 -23.84 7.68 -7.90
CA LYS A 105 -25.18 7.39 -8.47
C LYS A 105 -26.28 7.80 -7.50
#